data_AF-A0A7R9R0S5-F1
#
_entry.id   AF-A0A7R9R0S5-F1
#
_cell.length_a   1.000
_cell.length_b   1.000
_cell.length_c   1.000
_cell.angle_alpha   90.00
_cell.angle_beta   90.00
_cell.angle_gamma   90.00
#
_symmetry.space_group_name_H-M   'P 1'
#
loop_
_entity.id
_entity.type
_entity.pdbx_description
1 polymer ?
#
loop_
_entity_poly.entity_id
_entity_poly.type
_entity_poly.pdbx_seq_one_letter_code
_entity_poly.pdbx_strand_id
1 'polypeptide(L)' 'KQLIDCLKTNHLKERPELFVSGDTVRPGILVLINEVDWDLLGRHHYVLQPNDRVLFISTLHGG' A
#
# COMPACT_ATOMS: atom_id res chain seq x y z
N LYS A 1 9.03 -4.43 -3.37
CA LYS A 1 9.80 -3.87 -2.24
C LYS A 1 9.88 -2.34 -2.27
N GLN A 2 10.24 -1.74 -3.41
CA GLN A 2 10.51 -0.30 -3.52
C GLN A 2 9.33 0.65 -3.24
N LEU A 3 8.07 0.29 -3.53
CA LEU A 3 6.94 1.21 -3.32
C LEU A 3 6.67 1.50 -1.84
N ILE A 4 6.57 0.46 -1.00
CA ILE A 4 6.26 0.63 0.42
C ILE A 4 7.40 1.37 1.14
N ASP A 5 8.65 1.04 0.80
CA ASP A 5 9.82 1.75 1.32
C ASP A 5 9.82 3.23 0.88
N CYS A 6 9.53 3.51 -0.40
CA CYS A 6 9.43 4.87 -0.92
C CYS A 6 8.32 5.68 -0.22
N LEU A 7 7.14 5.09 -0.05
CA LEU A 7 6.02 5.73 0.66
C LEU A 7 6.41 6.05 2.10
N LYS A 8 7.04 5.09 2.79
CA LYS A 8 7.51 5.24 4.17
C LYS A 8 8.53 6.36 4.32
N THR A 9 9.46 6.49 3.39
CA THR A 9 10.55 7.47 3.48
C THR A 9 10.15 8.86 2.99
N ASN A 10 9.31 8.96 1.96
CA ASN A 10 9.11 10.22 1.23
C ASN A 10 7.72 10.83 1.43
N HIS A 11 6.71 10.04 1.81
CA HIS A 11 5.31 10.49 1.77
C HIS A 11 4.58 10.38 3.12
N LEU A 12 4.95 9.44 3.98
CA LEU A 12 4.37 9.32 5.32
C LEU A 12 5.01 10.35 6.27
N LYS A 13 4.18 11.18 6.92
CA LYS A 13 4.65 12.29 7.76
C LYS A 13 4.54 12.04 9.26
N GLU A 14 3.44 11.48 9.72
CA GLU A 14 3.13 11.44 11.16
C GLU A 14 3.39 10.07 11.78
N ARG A 15 2.57 9.07 11.45
CA ARG A 15 2.61 7.74 12.06
C ARG A 15 2.75 6.64 11.00
N PRO A 16 3.97 6.43 10.45
CA PRO A 16 4.22 5.41 9.43
C PRO A 16 3.76 4.01 9.84
N GLU A 17 3.82 3.69 11.14
CA GLU A 17 3.39 2.45 11.74
C GLU A 17 1.87 2.18 11.63
N LEU A 18 1.05 3.22 11.43
CA LEU A 18 -0.37 3.05 11.16
C LEU A 18 -0.65 2.59 9.73
N PHE A 19 0.32 2.75 8.83
CA PHE A 19 0.20 2.42 7.41
C PHE A 19 1.04 1.20 7.00
N VAL A 20 2.22 1.02 7.59
CA VAL A 20 3.19 -0.04 7.28
C VAL A 20 3.39 -0.96 8.47
N SER A 21 3.44 -2.27 8.22
CA SER A 21 3.84 -3.28 9.20
C SER A 21 4.99 -4.12 8.62
N GLY A 22 6.20 -3.93 9.17
CA GLY A 22 7.42 -4.52 8.63
C GLY A 22 7.68 -4.06 7.19
N ASP A 23 7.65 -5.01 6.25
CA ASP A 23 7.95 -4.80 4.83
C ASP A 23 6.68 -4.72 3.95
N THR A 24 5.50 -4.64 4.56
CA THR A 24 4.21 -4.62 3.86
C THR A 24 3.22 -3.61 4.46
N VAL A 25 2.09 -3.39 3.79
CA VAL A 25 1.00 -2.56 4.32
C VAL A 25 0.38 -3.21 5.56
N ARG A 26 -0.06 -2.38 6.51
CA ARG A 26 -0.70 -2.85 7.74
C ARG A 26 -2.00 -3.61 7.41
N PRO A 27 -2.28 -4.74 8.08
CA PRO A 27 -3.59 -5.41 7.96
C PRO A 27 -4.75 -4.44 8.22
N GLY A 28 -5.79 -4.51 7.39
CA GLY A 28 -6.90 -3.55 7.39
C GLY A 28 -6.73 -2.38 6.42
N ILE A 29 -5.66 -2.37 5.61
CA ILE A 29 -5.53 -1.48 4.46
C ILE A 29 -5.69 -2.31 3.19
N LEU A 30 -6.71 -1.99 2.40
CA LEU A 30 -6.90 -2.53 1.06
C LEU A 30 -6.04 -1.74 0.06
N VAL A 31 -5.39 -2.46 -0.85
CA VAL A 31 -4.56 -1.88 -1.91
C VAL A 31 -5.20 -2.23 -3.24
N LEU A 32 -5.55 -1.21 -4.03
CA LEU A 32 -6.03 -1.38 -5.39
C LEU A 32 -5.00 -0.82 -6.37
N ILE A 33 -4.76 -1.55 -7.46
CA ILE A 33 -3.97 -1.09 -8.60
C ILE A 33 -4.89 -1.04 -9.80
N ASN A 34 -5.09 0.15 -10.36
CA ASN A 34 -6.04 0.38 -11.46
C ASN A 34 -7.43 -0.21 -11.15
N GLU A 35 -7.93 0.04 -9.94
CA GLU A 35 -9.25 -0.42 -9.44
C GLU A 35 -9.37 -1.94 -9.23
N VAL A 36 -8.28 -2.70 -9.41
CA VAL A 36 -8.22 -4.15 -9.17
C VAL A 36 -7.51 -4.44 -7.84
N ASP A 37 -8.04 -5.40 -7.09
CA ASP A 37 -7.43 -5.86 -5.84
C ASP A 37 -6.02 -6.38 -6.09
N TRP A 38 -5.05 -5.81 -5.37
CA TRP A 38 -3.64 -6.17 -5.46
C TRP A 38 -3.37 -7.65 -5.16
N ASP A 39 -4.23 -8.28 -4.36
CA ASP A 39 -4.16 -9.71 -4.06
C ASP A 39 -4.37 -10.56 -5.31
N LEU A 40 -5.27 -10.14 -6.21
CA LEU A 40 -5.55 -10.82 -7.47
C LEU A 40 -4.44 -10.63 -8.50
N LEU A 41 -3.63 -9.58 -8.33
CA LEU A 41 -2.50 -9.25 -9.20
C LEU A 41 -1.19 -9.93 -8.78
N GLY A 42 -1.23 -10.82 -7.77
CA GLY A 42 -0.06 -11.56 -7.30
C GLY A 42 0.74 -10.87 -6.20
N ARG A 43 0.16 -9.86 -5.53
CA ARG A 43 0.75 -9.14 -4.38
C ARG A 43 2.19 -8.69 -4.66
N HIS A 44 3.14 -9.23 -3.91
CA HIS A 44 4.57 -8.91 -3.95
C HIS A 44 5.24 -9.17 -5.31
N HIS A 45 4.60 -9.94 -6.20
CA HIS A 45 5.11 -10.21 -7.54
C HIS A 45 4.67 -9.18 -8.58
N TYR A 46 3.68 -8.34 -8.25
CA TYR A 46 3.25 -7.29 -9.17
C TYR A 46 4.34 -6.22 -9.31
N VAL A 47 4.78 -6.00 -10.55
CA VAL A 47 5.73 -4.94 -10.90
C VAL A 47 4.94 -3.75 -11.40
N LEU A 48 4.98 -2.65 -10.65
CA LEU A 48 4.32 -1.40 -11.03
C LEU A 48 4.80 -0.92 -12.40
N GLN A 49 3.84 -0.50 -13.21
CA GLN A 49 4.06 0.07 -14.51
C GLN A 49 3.90 1.59 -14.48
N PRO A 50 4.51 2.32 -15.43
CA PRO A 50 4.23 3.73 -15.61
C PRO A 50 2.72 3.98 -15.77
N ASN A 51 2.21 4.98 -15.06
CA ASN A 51 0.80 5.39 -15.03
C ASN A 51 -0.15 4.48 -14.23
N ASP A 52 0.35 3.49 -13.50
CA ASP A 52 -0.49 2.76 -12.55
C ASP A 52 -1.05 3.68 -11.47
N ARG A 53 -2.35 3.56 -11.21
CA ARG A 53 -3.02 4.24 -10.11
C ARG A 53 -3.09 3.30 -8.93
N VAL A 54 -2.34 3.61 -7.88
CA VAL A 54 -2.35 2.86 -6.62
C VAL A 54 -3.22 3.58 -5.61
N LEU A 55 -4.25 2.91 -5.11
CA LEU A 55 -5.16 3.41 -4.08
C LEU A 55 -4.99 2.59 -2.80
N PHE A 56 -4.89 3.29 -1.67
CA PHE A 56 -4.85 2.68 -0.34
C PHE A 56 -6.11 3.08 0.42
N ILE A 57 -6.90 2.10 0.83
CA ILE A 57 -8.14 2.32 1.60
C ILE A 57 -7.95 1.69 2.97
N SER A 58 -7.88 2.50 4.02
CA SER A 58 -7.94 1.95 5.38
C SER A 58 -9.39 1.60 5.70
N THR A 59 -9.67 0.31 5.86
CA THR A 59 -10.97 -0.18 6.37
C THR A 59 -10.99 -0.23 7.90
N LEU A 60 -9.87 0.08 8.56
CA LEU A 60 -9.76 0.20 10.01
C LEU A 60 -9.35 1.63 10.41
N HIS A 61 -10.35 2.50 10.58
CA HIS A 61 -10.29 3.65 11.49
C HIS A 61 -11.67 3.81 12.13
N GLY A 62 -12.00 2.88 13.03
CA GLY A 62 -13.12 3.00 13.95
C GLY A 62 -12.66 3.67 15.23
N GLY A 63 -13.04 4.93 15.39
CA GLY A 63 -12.79 5.81 16.53
C GLY A 63 -13.29 7.21 16.22
#